data_AF-A0A950ARD4-F1
#
_entry.id   AF-A0A950ARD4-F1
#
_cell.length_a   1.000
_cell.length_b   1.000
_cell.length_c   1.000
_cell.angle_alpha   90.00
_cell.angle_beta   90.00
_cell.angle_gamma   90.00
#
_symmetry.space_group_name_H-M   'P 1'
#
loop_
_entity.id
_entity.type
_entity.pdbx_description
1 polymer ?
#
loop_
_entity_poly.entity_id
_entity_poly.type
_entity_poly.pdbx_seq_one_letter_code
_entity_poly.pdbx_strand_id
1 'polypeptide(L)'
;RLPFRVPDHPLWQARHEMIERRGGNPFMERTVPDAVIKLRQGFGRLMRRCTDSGIVVILDPRLLSKPYGRTFLDSLPACRRVVEDLRAVVAVPAAGAGS
;
A
#
# COMPACT_ATOMS: atom_id res chain seq x y z
N ARG A 1 3.61 6.46 3.70
CA ARG A 1 4.84 5.79 3.19
C ARG A 1 4.57 4.30 3.05
N LEU A 2 5.14 3.65 2.03
CA LEU A 2 4.99 2.21 1.79
C LEU A 2 5.69 1.39 2.89
N PRO A 3 5.03 0.36 3.48
CA PRO A 3 5.50 -0.35 4.66
C PRO A 3 6.49 -1.47 4.32
N PHE A 4 7.57 -1.13 3.61
CA PHE A 4 8.65 -2.08 3.36
C PHE A 4 9.36 -2.45 4.67
N ARG A 5 9.68 -3.74 4.82
CA ARG A 5 10.50 -4.21 5.94
C ARG A 5 11.94 -3.77 5.78
N VAL A 6 12.57 -3.45 6.90
CA VAL A 6 14.03 -3.50 7.01
C VAL A 6 14.44 -4.97 7.13
N PRO A 7 15.46 -5.44 6.40
CA PRO A 7 15.95 -6.82 6.53
C PRO A 7 16.75 -6.98 7.82
N ASP A 8 16.21 -7.68 8.80
CA ASP A 8 16.82 -7.81 10.12
C ASP A 8 16.83 -9.25 10.65
N HIS A 9 16.33 -10.22 9.87
CA HIS A 9 16.22 -11.62 10.32
C HIS A 9 16.87 -12.63 9.35
N PRO A 10 17.68 -13.61 9.83
CA PRO A 10 18.37 -14.61 9.00
C PRO A 10 17.44 -15.38 8.03
N LEU A 11 16.27 -15.82 8.52
CA LEU A 11 15.28 -16.50 7.67
C LEU A 11 14.76 -15.65 6.50
N TRP A 12 14.75 -14.33 6.64
CA TRP A 12 14.35 -13.43 5.54
C TRP A 12 15.44 -13.41 4.46
N GLN A 13 16.71 -13.30 4.88
CA GLN A 13 17.87 -13.32 3.97
C GLN A 13 17.95 -14.66 3.21
N ALA A 14 17.80 -15.79 3.91
CA ALA A 14 17.81 -17.11 3.28
C ALA A 14 16.72 -17.27 2.20
N ARG A 15 15.53 -16.69 2.43
CA ARG A 15 14.46 -16.67 1.41
C ARG A 15 14.80 -15.79 0.21
N HIS A 16 15.47 -14.67 0.45
CA HIS A 16 15.93 -13.79 -0.63
C HIS A 16 16.98 -14.48 -1.49
N GLU A 17 18.00 -15.06 -0.87
CA GLU A 17 19.03 -15.82 -1.58
C GLU A 17 18.42 -16.97 -2.40
N MET A 18 17.43 -17.68 -1.87
CA MET A 18 16.76 -18.75 -2.61
C MET A 18 16.08 -18.25 -3.89
N ILE A 19 15.46 -17.07 -3.85
CA ILE A 19 14.83 -16.45 -5.03
C ILE A 19 15.91 -15.98 -6.02
N GLU A 20 17.01 -15.41 -5.54
CA GLU A 20 18.15 -14.99 -6.39
C GLU A 20 18.81 -16.18 -7.07
N ARG A 21 19.04 -17.28 -6.34
CA ARG A 21 19.67 -18.51 -6.86
C ARG A 21 18.89 -19.15 -8.01
N ARG A 22 17.58 -18.94 -8.08
CA ARG A 22 16.73 -19.38 -9.22
C ARG A 22 16.55 -18.30 -10.30
N GLY A 23 17.28 -17.19 -10.24
CA GLY A 23 17.22 -16.08 -11.20
C GLY A 23 16.06 -15.11 -11.02
N GLY A 24 15.37 -15.17 -9.87
CA GLY A 24 14.23 -14.32 -9.56
C GLY A 24 14.60 -12.96 -8.96
N ASN A 25 13.59 -12.12 -8.71
CA ASN A 25 13.75 -10.83 -8.06
C ASN A 25 13.08 -10.87 -6.67
N PRO A 26 13.85 -11.00 -5.56
CA PRO A 26 13.27 -11.09 -4.22
C PRO A 26 12.45 -9.86 -3.83
N PHE A 27 12.82 -8.68 -4.33
CA PHE A 27 12.08 -7.46 -4.04
C PHE A 27 10.66 -7.55 -4.63
N MET A 28 10.54 -7.98 -5.88
CA MET A 28 9.25 -8.11 -6.56
C MET A 28 8.45 -9.32 -6.06
N GLU A 29 9.11 -10.45 -5.82
CA GLU A 29 8.45 -11.72 -5.46
C GLU A 29 8.14 -11.86 -3.97
N ARG A 30 8.82 -11.09 -3.10
CA ARG A 30 8.64 -11.19 -1.65
C ARG A 30 8.39 -9.85 -0.97
N THR A 31 9.27 -8.88 -1.17
CA THR A 31 9.19 -7.59 -0.47
C THR A 31 7.93 -6.81 -0.81
N VAL A 32 7.55 -6.75 -2.10
CA VAL A 32 6.33 -6.07 -2.56
C VAL A 32 5.07 -6.76 -2.01
N PRO A 33 4.87 -8.08 -2.16
CA PRO A 33 3.73 -8.79 -1.55
C PRO A 33 3.62 -8.61 -0.03
N ASP A 34 4.73 -8.70 0.71
CA ASP A 34 4.74 -8.52 2.16
C ASP A 34 4.29 -7.11 2.55
N ALA A 35 4.74 -6.09 1.82
CA ALA A 35 4.33 -4.71 2.05
C ALA A 35 2.86 -4.46 1.66
N VAL A 36 2.35 -5.11 0.60
CA VAL A 36 0.94 -5.07 0.21
C VAL A 36 0.04 -5.60 1.32
N ILE A 37 0.39 -6.75 1.93
CA ILE A 37 -0.37 -7.33 3.05
C ILE A 37 -0.44 -6.34 4.21
N LYS A 38 0.69 -5.73 4.57
CA LYS A 38 0.74 -4.71 5.64
C LYS A 38 -0.11 -3.49 5.32
N LEU A 39 -0.07 -3.01 4.07
CA LEU A 39 -0.90 -1.87 3.66
C LEU A 39 -2.40 -2.19 3.81
N ARG A 40 -2.82 -3.38 3.37
CA ARG A 40 -4.21 -3.84 3.51
C ARG A 40 -4.65 -3.95 4.96
N GLN A 41 -3.77 -4.43 5.85
CA GLN A 41 -4.05 -4.47 7.28
C GLN A 41 -4.22 -3.08 7.88
N GLY A 42 -3.39 -2.10 7.46
CA GLY A 42 -3.58 -0.70 7.84
C GLY A 42 -4.91 -0.14 7.35
N PHE A 43 -5.29 -0.45 6.11
CA PHE A 43 -6.56 -0.05 5.52
C PHE A 43 -7.77 -0.63 6.28
N GLY A 44 -7.73 -1.91 6.66
CA GLY A 44 -8.79 -2.57 7.43
C GLY A 44 -8.98 -2.03 8.85
N ARG A 45 -8.05 -1.23 9.37
CA ARG A 45 -8.24 -0.49 10.62
C ARG A 45 -9.13 0.74 10.46
N LEU A 46 -9.24 1.29 9.25
CA LEU A 46 -10.07 2.46 8.97
C LEU A 46 -11.53 2.08 8.70
N MET A 47 -11.77 1.01 7.94
CA MET A 47 -13.12 0.56 7.59
C MET A 47 -13.49 -0.68 8.40
N ARG A 48 -13.99 -0.46 9.62
CA ARG A 48 -14.31 -1.52 10.58
C ARG A 48 -15.77 -1.98 10.47
N ARG A 49 -16.66 -1.11 10.01
CA ARG A 49 -18.07 -1.33 9.74
C ARG A 49 -18.42 -0.87 8.32
N CYS A 50 -19.48 -1.44 7.75
CA CYS A 50 -19.93 -1.11 6.39
C CYS A 50 -20.33 0.37 6.21
N THR A 51 -20.63 1.05 7.31
CA THR A 51 -21.01 2.47 7.37
C THR A 51 -19.82 3.39 7.61
N ASP A 52 -18.63 2.86 7.90
CA ASP A 52 -17.47 3.69 8.17
C ASP A 52 -17.00 4.35 6.87
N SER A 53 -16.92 5.67 6.88
CA SER A 53 -16.36 6.47 5.80
C SER A 53 -15.09 7.15 6.30
N GLY A 54 -14.06 7.20 5.45
CA GLY A 54 -12.80 7.82 5.82
C GLY A 54 -11.88 8.01 4.63
N ILE A 55 -10.80 8.76 4.86
CA ILE A 55 -9.78 9.07 3.86
C ILE A 55 -8.49 8.38 4.26
N VAL A 56 -7.89 7.63 3.33
CA VAL A 56 -6.52 7.11 3.47
C VAL A 56 -5.59 7.98 2.65
N VAL A 57 -4.62 8.61 3.32
CA VAL A 57 -3.61 9.43 2.65
C VAL A 57 -2.30 8.66 2.59
N ILE A 58 -1.78 8.41 1.38
CA ILE A 58 -0.47 7.79 1.18
C ILE A 58 0.48 8.80 0.55
N LEU A 59 1.32 9.40 1.40
CA LEU A 59 2.38 10.32 1.00
C LEU A 59 3.63 9.54 0.54
N ASP A 60 3.52 8.82 -0.58
CA ASP A 60 4.65 8.08 -1.15
C ASP A 60 4.62 8.14 -2.69
N PRO A 61 5.50 8.92 -3.34
CA PRO A 61 5.48 9.10 -4.79
C PRO A 61 5.81 7.81 -5.56
N ARG A 62 6.34 6.78 -4.88
CA ARG A 62 6.65 5.48 -5.49
C ARG A 62 5.39 4.71 -5.91
N LEU A 63 4.23 5.05 -5.35
CA LEU A 63 2.96 4.47 -5.80
C LEU A 63 2.64 4.78 -7.26
N LEU A 64 3.08 5.94 -7.75
CA LEU A 64 2.80 6.40 -9.11
C LEU A 64 4.02 6.25 -10.03
N SER A 65 5.22 6.43 -9.50
CA SER A 65 6.46 6.46 -10.29
C SER A 65 7.11 5.08 -10.51
N LYS A 66 6.79 4.07 -9.69
CA LYS A 66 7.41 2.74 -9.78
C LYS A 66 6.43 1.71 -10.34
N PRO A 67 6.89 0.75 -11.17
CA PRO A 67 6.01 -0.27 -11.76
C PRO A 67 5.21 -1.07 -10.73
N TYR A 68 5.83 -1.42 -9.59
CA TYR A 68 5.16 -2.13 -8.50
C TYR A 68 4.08 -1.29 -7.79
N GLY A 69 4.06 0.02 -7.98
CA GLY A 69 3.06 0.91 -7.38
C GLY A 69 1.64 0.50 -7.76
N ARG A 70 1.46 0.01 -8.99
CA ARG A 70 0.18 -0.52 -9.48
C ARG A 70 -0.31 -1.70 -8.65
N THR A 71 0.59 -2.61 -8.26
CA THR A 71 0.27 -3.76 -7.39
C THR A 71 -0.31 -3.31 -6.05
N PHE A 72 0.22 -2.23 -5.45
CA PHE A 72 -0.34 -1.68 -4.22
C PHE A 72 -1.73 -1.09 -4.46
N LEU A 73 -1.90 -0.27 -5.49
CA LEU A 73 -3.18 0.37 -5.80
C LEU A 73 -4.28 -0.67 -6.07
N ASP A 74 -3.98 -1.69 -6.87
CA ASP A 74 -4.94 -2.74 -7.23
C ASP A 74 -5.25 -3.70 -6.08
N SER A 75 -4.41 -3.72 -5.04
CA SER A 75 -4.66 -4.53 -3.83
C SER A 75 -5.66 -3.92 -2.85
N LEU A 76 -5.97 -2.62 -3.01
CA LEU A 76 -6.89 -1.89 -2.16
C LEU A 76 -8.35 -2.06 -2.63
N PRO A 77 -9.34 -1.97 -1.73
CA PRO A 77 -10.75 -1.94 -2.10
C PRO A 77 -11.06 -0.86 -3.14
N ALA A 78 -12.10 -1.07 -3.93
CA ALA A 78 -12.58 -0.04 -4.85
C ALA A 78 -12.94 1.23 -4.06
N CYS A 79 -12.22 2.31 -4.34
CA CYS A 79 -12.43 3.60 -3.70
C CYS A 79 -12.12 4.71 -4.71
N ARG A 80 -12.70 5.89 -4.49
CA ARG A 80 -12.33 7.09 -5.24
C ARG A 80 -10.87 7.40 -4.95
N ARG A 81 -10.05 7.45 -6.00
CA ARG A 81 -8.63 7.81 -5.91
C ARG A 81 -8.46 9.26 -6.33
N VAL A 82 -7.72 10.03 -5.54
CA VAL A 82 -7.39 11.44 -5.81
C VAL A 82 -5.88 11.59 -5.66
N VAL A 83 -5.24 12.20 -6.66
CA VAL A 83 -3.81 12.50 -6.66
C VAL A 83 -3.67 14.01 -6.72
N GLU A 84 -3.47 14.62 -5.57
CA GLU A 84 -3.44 16.07 -5.38
C GLU A 84 -2.46 16.41 -4.26
N ASP A 85 -2.07 17.68 -4.18
CA ASP A 85 -1.36 18.19 -3.02
C ASP A 85 -2.21 18.03 -1.75
N LEU A 86 -1.56 17.72 -0.62
CA LEU A 86 -2.24 17.46 0.64
C LEU A 86 -3.18 18.62 1.05
N ARG A 87 -2.77 19.86 0.74
CA ARG A 87 -3.56 21.08 1.00
C ARG A 87 -4.87 21.10 0.23
N ALA A 88 -4.89 20.58 -1.00
CA ALA A 88 -6.09 20.49 -1.82
C ALA A 88 -7.04 19.39 -1.32
N VAL A 89 -6.51 18.27 -0.83
CA VAL A 89 -7.32 17.14 -0.32
C VAL A 89 -8.09 17.51 0.95
N VAL A 90 -7.48 18.26 1.88
CA VAL A 90 -8.13 18.67 3.14
C VAL A 90 -9.22 19.73 2.90
N ALA A 91 -9.17 20.44 1.75
CA ALA A 91 -10.17 21.42 1.36
C ALA A 91 -11.40 20.81 0.65
N VAL A 92 -11.36 19.53 0.28
CA VAL A 92 -12.53 18.84 -0.28
C VAL A 92 -13.53 18.62 0.84
N PRO A 93 -14.76 19.18 0.77
CA PRO A 93 -15.80 18.84 1.74
C PRO A 93 -16.02 17.33 1.66
N ALA A 94 -16.08 16.65 2.80
CA ALA A 94 -16.50 15.25 2.85
C ALA A 94 -17.85 15.17 2.13
N ALA A 95 -17.85 14.65 0.90
CA ALA A 95 -19.02 14.67 0.07
C ALA A 95 -20.10 13.79 0.72
N GLY A 96 -21.13 14.46 1.25
CA GLY A 96 -22.46 13.93 1.53
C GLY A 96 -22.52 12.63 2.33
N ALA A 97 -22.77 12.75 3.63
CA ALA A 97 -23.72 11.85 4.28
C ALA A 97 -25.07 12.05 3.56
N GLY A 98 -25.37 11.18 2.59
CA GLY A 98 -26.59 11.21 1.80
C GLY A 98 -27.56 10.15 2.27
N SER A 99 -28.69 10.65 2.80
CA SER A 99 -30.00 10.02 3.13
C SER A 99 -30.03 8.86 4.12
#